data_AF-A0A8T5DHL9-F1
#
_entry.id   AF-A0A8T5DHL9-F1
#
_cell.length_a   1.000
_cell.length_b   1.000
_cell.length_c   1.000
_cell.angle_alpha   90.00
_cell.angle_beta   90.00
_cell.angle_gamma   90.00
#
_symmetry.space_group_name_H-M   'P 1'
#
loop_
_entity.id
_entity.type
_entity.pdbx_description
1 polymer ?
#
loop_
_entity_poly.entity_id
_entity_poly.type
_entity_poly.pdbx_seq_one_letter_code
_entity_poly.pdbx_strand_id
1 'polypeptide(L)' 'MTCKNCKSDKIISIVGKCADRFHATYKDKECEGYVPDDLNIGGNKYIEFDYCADCGMIQNDFPISDGDINQYF' A
#
# COMPACT_ATOMS: atom_id res chain seq x y z
N MET A 1 1.10 11.79 13.91
CA MET A 1 1.55 10.40 13.74
C MET A 1 3.07 10.40 13.75
N THR A 2 3.71 9.38 14.32
CA THR A 2 5.16 9.16 14.18
C THR A 2 5.41 7.82 13.49
N CYS A 3 6.54 7.71 12.81
CA CYS A 3 6.91 6.52 12.07
C CYS A 3 7.02 5.32 13.03
N LYS A 4 6.31 4.23 12.74
CA LYS A 4 6.36 3.01 13.57
C LYS A 4 7.77 2.39 13.66
N ASN A 5 8.58 2.58 12.61
CA ASN A 5 9.96 2.09 12.53
C ASN A 5 10.97 3.06 13.18
N CYS A 6 11.18 4.26 12.60
CA CYS A 6 12.27 5.16 13.01
C CYS A 6 11.86 6.31 13.95
N LYS A 7 10.58 6.40 14.34
CA LYS A 7 10.01 7.45 15.22
C LYS A 7 10.05 8.89 14.67
N SER A 8 10.48 9.10 13.43
CA SER A 8 10.36 10.38 12.71
C SER A 8 8.91 10.86 12.64
N ASP A 9 8.70 12.18 12.65
CA ASP A 9 7.41 12.83 12.47
C ASP A 9 7.14 13.25 11.02
N LYS A 10 8.10 13.06 10.10
CA LYS A 10 7.96 13.36 8.67
C LYS A 10 7.16 12.28 7.95
N ILE A 11 5.85 12.31 8.17
CA ILE A 11 4.89 11.41 7.52
C ILE A 11 4.23 12.14 6.35
N ILE A 12 4.24 11.52 5.17
CA ILE A 12 3.59 12.00 3.95
C ILE A 12 2.42 11.09 3.62
N SER A 13 1.26 11.70 3.35
CA SER A 13 0.06 10.98 2.93
C SER A 13 -0.10 11.06 1.42
N ILE A 14 -0.37 9.91 0.80
CA ILE A 14 -0.61 9.77 -0.64
C ILE A 14 -2.04 9.30 -0.84
N VAL A 15 -2.78 10.03 -1.68
CA VAL A 15 -4.12 9.65 -2.15
C VAL A 15 -4.17 9.85 -3.66
N GLY A 16 -4.51 8.79 -4.39
CA GLY A 16 -4.54 8.80 -5.85
C GLY A 16 -5.71 8.02 -6.40
N LYS A 17 -6.56 8.67 -7.21
CA LYS A 17 -7.66 7.99 -7.88
C LYS A 17 -7.14 7.14 -9.04
N CYS A 18 -7.31 5.84 -8.96
CA CYS A 18 -6.96 4.87 -10.00
C CYS A 18 -8.10 4.63 -11.00
N ALA A 19 -9.35 4.94 -10.63
CA ALA A 19 -10.53 4.50 -11.36
C ALA A 19 -10.51 2.97 -11.53
N ASP A 20 -10.25 2.48 -12.75
CA ASP A 20 -10.14 1.04 -13.07
C ASP A 20 -8.78 0.74 -13.74
N ARG A 21 -7.74 1.52 -13.44
CA ARG A 21 -6.40 1.41 -14.03
C ARG A 21 -5.33 1.05 -12.99
N PHE A 22 -5.73 0.39 -11.92
CA PHE A 22 -4.77 -0.20 -11.01
C PHE A 22 -4.07 -1.38 -11.69
N HIS A 23 -2.78 -1.51 -11.44
CA HIS A 23 -1.98 -2.65 -11.88
C HIS A 23 -0.90 -2.90 -10.82
N ALA A 24 -0.79 -4.14 -10.36
CA ALA A 24 0.25 -4.60 -9.45
C ALA A 24 0.72 -6.00 -9.86
N THR A 25 1.95 -6.34 -9.45
CA THR A 25 2.57 -7.63 -9.77
C THR A 25 3.28 -8.23 -8.55
N TYR A 26 3.19 -9.55 -8.38
CA TYR A 26 3.91 -10.30 -7.34
C TYR A 26 4.20 -11.73 -7.82
N LYS A 27 5.48 -12.14 -7.84
CA LYS A 27 5.93 -13.51 -8.20
C LYS A 27 5.21 -14.07 -9.45
N ASP A 28 5.30 -13.33 -10.56
CA ASP A 28 4.72 -13.66 -11.87
C ASP A 28 3.18 -13.65 -11.97
N LYS A 29 2.51 -13.15 -10.93
CA LYS A 29 1.07 -12.95 -10.91
C LYS A 29 0.73 -11.47 -11.02
N GLU A 30 -0.39 -11.17 -11.65
CA GLU A 30 -0.84 -9.80 -11.93
C GLU A 30 -2.21 -9.55 -11.30
N CYS A 31 -2.40 -8.32 -10.79
CA CYS A 31 -3.67 -7.83 -10.28
C CYS A 31 -4.00 -6.52 -11.00
N GLU A 32 -5.12 -6.49 -11.72
CA GLU A 32 -5.52 -5.36 -12.57
C GLU A 32 -6.94 -4.86 -12.28
N GLY A 33 -7.20 -3.60 -12.61
CA GLY A 33 -8.53 -2.98 -12.52
C GLY A 33 -8.69 -2.14 -11.27
N TYR A 34 -9.33 -2.72 -10.24
CA TYR A 34 -9.57 -2.05 -8.95
C TYR A 34 -8.40 -2.25 -8.00
N VAL A 35 -8.18 -1.26 -7.12
CA VAL A 35 -7.24 -1.38 -6.00
C VAL A 35 -7.83 -2.38 -5.00
N PRO A 36 -7.12 -3.47 -4.65
CA PRO A 36 -7.59 -4.41 -3.63
C PRO A 36 -7.66 -3.74 -2.26
N ASP A 37 -8.77 -3.91 -1.55
CA ASP A 37 -9.00 -3.31 -0.23
C ASP A 37 -8.01 -3.82 0.83
N ASP A 38 -7.49 -5.02 0.64
CA ASP A 38 -6.67 -5.71 1.64
C ASP A 38 -5.16 -5.68 1.34
N LEU A 39 -4.72 -5.02 0.26
CA LEU A 39 -3.29 -4.77 0.01
C LEU A 39 -2.72 -3.64 0.90
N ASN A 40 -3.53 -3.10 1.82
CA ASN A 40 -3.16 -2.07 2.79
C ASN A 40 -2.60 -0.77 2.17
N ILE A 41 -2.83 -0.54 0.86
CA ILE A 41 -2.38 0.64 0.11
C ILE A 41 -3.54 1.36 -0.59
N GLY A 42 -4.77 1.12 -0.17
CA GLY A 42 -5.96 1.74 -0.71
C GLY A 42 -7.16 0.82 -0.73
N GLY A 43 -8.08 1.09 -1.65
CA GLY A 43 -9.28 0.30 -1.85
C GLY A 43 -10.13 0.81 -3.00
N ASN A 44 -10.75 -0.12 -3.73
CA ASN A 44 -11.63 0.11 -4.86
C ASN A 44 -11.01 1.03 -5.95
N LYS A 45 -11.29 2.34 -5.90
CA LYS A 45 -10.85 3.32 -6.93
C LYS A 45 -9.66 4.18 -6.53
N TYR A 46 -9.11 3.98 -5.33
CA TYR A 46 -8.09 4.85 -4.78
C TYR A 46 -6.92 4.06 -4.19
N ILE A 47 -5.70 4.50 -4.49
CA ILE A 47 -4.53 4.18 -3.66
C ILE A 47 -4.47 5.19 -2.52
N GLU A 48 -4.30 4.71 -1.30
CA GLU A 48 -4.27 5.51 -0.08
C GLU A 48 -3.28 4.89 0.92
N PHE A 49 -2.18 5.60 1.20
CA PHE A 49 -1.21 5.17 2.20
C PHE A 49 -0.37 6.33 2.73
N ASP A 50 0.13 6.15 3.94
CA ASP A 50 1.09 7.06 4.57
C ASP A 50 2.49 6.44 4.53
N TYR A 51 3.52 7.23 4.25
CA TYR A 51 4.91 6.77 4.34
C TYR A 51 5.81 7.77 5.08
N CYS A 52 6.86 7.24 5.71
CA CYS A 52 7.86 8.05 6.39
C CYS A 52 8.90 8.57 5.38
N ALA A 53 9.06 9.89 5.29
CA ALA A 53 10.04 10.52 4.40
C ALA A 53 11.50 10.23 4.80
N ASP A 54 11.76 9.87 6.05
CA ASP A 54 13.13 9.60 6.53
C ASP A 54 13.55 8.13 6.33
N CYS A 55 12.64 7.16 6.48
CA CYS A 55 12.99 5.72 6.38
C CYS A 55 12.23 4.93 5.31
N GLY A 56 11.32 5.56 4.57
CA GLY A 56 10.54 4.93 3.51
C GLY A 56 9.44 3.96 3.97
N MET A 57 9.34 3.69 5.27
CA MET A 57 8.35 2.74 5.80
C MET A 57 6.92 3.23 5.53
N ILE A 58 6.09 2.38 4.90
CA ILE A 58 4.64 2.58 4.81
C ILE A 58 4.03 2.35 6.20
N GLN A 59 3.16 3.26 6.64
CA GLN A 59 2.62 3.29 8.01
C GLN A 59 1.35 2.46 8.20
N ASN A 60 0.62 2.14 7.11
CA ASN A 60 -0.47 1.14 7.07
C ASN A 60 0.04 -0.25 7.52
N ASP A 61 -0.72 -1.35 7.34
CA ASP A 61 -0.36 -2.69 7.86
C ASP A 61 0.79 -3.41 7.13
N PHE A 62 1.85 -2.67 6.81
CA PHE A 62 3.12 -3.14 6.27
C PHE A 62 4.16 -3.45 7.38
N PRO A 63 5.09 -4.39 7.17
CA PRO A 63 5.14 -5.29 6.02
C PRO A 63 3.98 -6.30 6.05
N ILE A 64 3.44 -6.61 4.87
CA ILE A 64 2.37 -7.60 4.71
C ILE A 64 2.97 -9.01 4.71
N SER A 65 2.26 -10.00 5.25
CA SER A 65 2.73 -11.39 5.24
C SER A 65 2.54 -12.05 3.88
N ASP A 66 3.34 -13.07 3.56
CA ASP A 66 3.18 -13.85 2.31
C ASP A 66 1.79 -14.53 2.22
N GLY A 67 1.19 -14.88 3.37
CA GLY A 67 -0.14 -15.48 3.41
C GLY A 67 -1.24 -14.54 2.95
N ASP A 68 -1.10 -13.25 3.27
CA ASP A 68 -2.04 -12.21 2.85
C ASP A 68 -1.83 -11.91 1.36
N ILE A 69 -0.58 -11.71 0.91
CA ILE A 69 -0.29 -11.37 -0.51
C ILE A 69 -0.85 -12.42 -1.49
N ASN A 70 -0.71 -13.72 -1.18
CA ASN A 70 -1.14 -14.79 -2.08
C ASN A 70 -2.66 -14.90 -2.28
N GLN A 71 -3.48 -14.19 -1.51
CA GLN A 71 -4.94 -14.17 -1.70
C GLN A 71 -5.37 -13.27 -2.85
N TYR A 72 -4.51 -12.33 -3.29
CA TYR A 72 -4.84 -11.27 -4.26
C TYR A 72 -4.21 -11.46 -5.64
N PHE A 73 -3.20 -12.31 -5.68
CA PHE A 73 -2.40 -12.63 -6.84
C PHE A 73 -2.55 -14.12 -7.10
#